data_AF-A0A158JK47-F1
#
_entry.id   AF-A0A158JK47-F1
#
_cell.length_a   1.000
_cell.length_b   1.000
_cell.length_c   1.000
_cell.angle_alpha   90.00
_cell.angle_beta   90.00
_cell.angle_gamma   90.00
#
_symmetry.space_group_name_H-M   'P 1'
#
loop_
_entity.id
_entity.type
_entity.pdbx_description
1 polymer ?
#
loop_
_entity_poly.entity_id
_entity_poly.type
_entity_poly.pdbx_seq_one_letter_code
_entity_poly.pdbx_strand_id
1 'polypeptide(L)'
;MSSTAEELIECATALLSDAADEPRFRAVCSRAYYGAFHAAHAFHRQLPVPGTVGHARGSHEQLIAQLGSPMIKPGDEKYRISKAIASDLAQLRNARVMADYHLDEHVDHELASKSAELALNVLKSTT
;
A
#
# COMPACT_ATOMS: atom_id res chain seq x y z
N MET A 1 -13.04 11.64 14.51
CA MET A 1 -12.22 10.44 14.76
C MET A 1 -11.56 10.06 13.45
N SER A 2 -10.26 9.76 13.43
CA SER A 2 -9.51 9.37 12.23
C SER A 2 -9.17 7.88 12.31
N SER A 3 -9.37 7.13 11.22
CA SER A 3 -9.00 5.71 11.17
C SER A 3 -7.49 5.51 11.13
N THR A 4 -7.00 4.46 11.78
CA THR A 4 -5.60 4.04 11.73
C THR A 4 -5.29 3.23 10.47
N ALA A 5 -4.01 3.02 10.17
CA ALA A 5 -3.59 2.15 9.08
C ALA A 5 -4.08 0.70 9.28
N GLU A 6 -4.00 0.19 10.51
CA GLU A 6 -4.44 -1.14 10.91
C GLU A 6 -5.95 -1.30 10.71
N GLU A 7 -6.75 -0.36 11.21
CA GLU A 7 -8.22 -0.38 11.06
C GLU A 7 -8.65 -0.41 9.57
N LEU A 8 -7.93 0.28 8.68
CA LEU A 8 -8.20 0.24 7.24
C LEU A 8 -7.89 -1.12 6.61
N ILE A 9 -6.81 -1.78 7.05
CA ILE A 9 -6.40 -3.10 6.54
C ILE A 9 -7.31 -4.20 7.09
N GLU A 10 -7.70 -4.12 8.36
CA GLU A 10 -8.71 -4.97 8.96
C GLU A 10 -10.05 -4.82 8.24
N CYS A 11 -10.45 -3.58 7.93
CA CYS A 11 -11.65 -3.31 7.15
C CYS A 11 -11.56 -3.94 5.75
N ALA A 12 -10.43 -3.83 5.05
CA ALA A 12 -10.23 -4.48 3.75
C ALA A 12 -10.38 -6.01 3.84
N THR A 13 -9.83 -6.61 4.89
CA THR A 13 -9.86 -8.06 5.12
C THR A 13 -11.28 -8.54 5.47
N ALA A 14 -11.99 -7.79 6.31
CA ALA A 14 -13.40 -8.05 6.63
C ALA A 14 -14.29 -7.93 5.39
N LEU A 15 -14.10 -6.86 4.59
CA LEU A 15 -14.84 -6.67 3.34
C LEU A 15 -14.62 -7.82 2.35
N LEU A 16 -13.37 -8.31 2.23
CA LEU A 16 -13.05 -9.41 1.34
C LEU A 16 -13.76 -10.70 1.73
N SER A 17 -13.88 -10.97 3.04
CA SER A 17 -14.47 -12.20 3.57
C SER A 17 -15.94 -12.37 3.14
N ASP A 18 -16.67 -11.26 2.96
CA ASP A 18 -18.07 -11.23 2.54
C ASP A 18 -18.26 -10.76 1.08
N ALA A 19 -17.17 -10.54 0.34
CA ALA A 19 -17.24 -9.97 -1.00
C ALA A 19 -17.74 -10.98 -2.03
N ALA A 20 -18.91 -10.73 -2.61
CA ALA A 20 -19.53 -11.57 -3.64
C ALA A 20 -19.69 -10.86 -5.00
N ASP A 21 -19.31 -9.59 -5.10
CA ASP A 21 -19.50 -8.78 -6.30
C ASP A 21 -18.37 -7.76 -6.51
N GLU A 22 -18.30 -7.30 -7.76
CA GLU A 22 -17.31 -6.39 -8.30
C GLU A 22 -17.17 -5.08 -7.47
N PRO A 23 -18.26 -4.41 -7.04
CA PRO A 23 -18.14 -3.20 -6.22
C PRO A 23 -17.47 -3.46 -4.87
N ARG A 24 -17.71 -4.62 -4.25
CA ARG A 24 -17.03 -5.02 -3.01
C ARG A 24 -15.55 -5.31 -3.25
N PHE A 25 -15.19 -5.91 -4.38
CA PHE A 25 -13.77 -6.12 -4.73
C PHE A 25 -13.01 -4.80 -4.92
N ARG A 26 -13.63 -3.81 -5.59
CA ARG A 26 -13.07 -2.44 -5.68
C ARG A 26 -12.87 -1.82 -4.31
N ALA A 27 -13.87 -1.96 -3.45
CA ALA A 27 -13.85 -1.49 -2.08
C ALA A 27 -12.67 -2.06 -1.27
N VAL A 28 -12.41 -3.37 -1.40
CA VAL A 28 -11.24 -4.03 -0.78
C VAL A 28 -9.94 -3.40 -1.28
N CYS A 29 -9.76 -3.26 -2.60
CA CYS A 29 -8.54 -2.68 -3.18
C CYS A 29 -8.25 -1.26 -2.67
N SER A 30 -9.30 -0.43 -2.60
CA SER A 30 -9.21 0.94 -2.10
C SER A 30 -8.76 0.99 -0.62
N ARG A 31 -9.39 0.20 0.25
CA ARG A 31 -9.07 0.17 1.69
C ARG A 31 -7.70 -0.42 1.96
N ALA A 32 -7.35 -1.51 1.26
CA ALA A 32 -6.04 -2.13 1.32
C ALA A 32 -4.92 -1.13 0.97
N TYR A 33 -5.09 -0.39 -0.13
CA TYR A 33 -4.12 0.62 -0.54
C TYR A 33 -3.94 1.73 0.50
N TYR A 34 -5.02 2.34 0.98
CA TYR A 34 -4.90 3.46 1.92
C TYR A 34 -4.33 3.02 3.27
N GLY A 35 -4.72 1.84 3.76
CA GLY A 35 -4.12 1.25 4.96
C GLY A 35 -2.62 1.03 4.81
N ALA A 36 -2.19 0.37 3.73
CA ALA A 36 -0.78 0.15 3.44
C ALA A 36 -0.01 1.46 3.24
N PHE A 37 -0.61 2.46 2.58
CA PHE A 37 0.00 3.78 2.39
C PHE A 37 0.28 4.46 3.72
N HIS A 38 -0.67 4.44 4.66
CA HIS A 38 -0.48 5.06 5.97
C HIS A 38 0.56 4.32 6.83
N ALA A 39 0.56 2.98 6.80
CA ALA A 39 1.59 2.16 7.46
C ALA A 39 2.99 2.44 6.88
N ALA A 40 3.13 2.41 5.56
CA ALA A 40 4.37 2.71 4.85
C ALA A 40 4.87 4.12 5.12
N HIS A 41 3.97 5.11 5.17
CA HIS A 41 4.31 6.48 5.48
C HIS A 41 4.80 6.64 6.93
N ALA A 42 4.18 5.95 7.89
CA ALA A 42 4.64 5.92 9.27
C ALA A 42 6.05 5.33 9.40
N PHE A 43 6.31 4.20 8.73
CA PHE A 43 7.65 3.61 8.65
C PHE A 43 8.68 4.56 8.03
N HIS A 44 8.35 5.17 6.88
CA HIS A 44 9.25 6.12 6.21
C HIS A 44 9.65 7.28 7.13
N ARG A 45 8.71 7.80 7.94
CA ARG A 45 8.97 8.87 8.91
C ARG A 45 9.89 8.47 10.06
N GLN A 46 10.08 7.17 10.31
CA GLN A 46 11.02 6.66 11.31
C GLN A 46 12.43 6.43 10.76
N LEU A 47 12.64 6.58 9.45
CA LEU A 47 13.97 6.49 8.87
C LEU A 47 14.79 7.72 9.29
N PRO A 48 16.10 7.55 9.59
CA PRO A 48 16.96 8.66 10.01
C PRO A 48 17.16 9.68 8.89
N VAL A 49 17.04 9.25 7.63
CA VAL A 49 17.05 10.10 6.45
C VAL A 49 15.96 9.63 5.48
N PRO A 50 15.18 10.55 4.87
CA PRO A 50 14.20 10.17 3.87
C PRO A 50 14.88 9.62 2.62
N GLY A 51 14.16 8.87 1.80
CA GLY A 51 14.64 8.49 0.47
C GLY A 51 14.61 9.65 -0.52
N THR A 52 15.07 9.40 -1.74
CA THR A 52 15.00 10.37 -2.84
C THR A 52 13.73 10.18 -3.68
N VAL A 53 13.16 11.28 -4.17
CA VAL A 53 11.93 11.28 -4.99
C VAL A 53 12.20 11.18 -6.50
N GLY A 54 13.42 11.52 -6.95
CA GLY A 54 13.74 11.60 -8.39
C GLY A 54 12.76 12.52 -9.13
N HIS A 55 12.07 11.95 -10.13
CA HIS A 55 11.07 12.67 -10.94
C HIS A 55 9.61 12.39 -10.53
N ALA A 56 9.37 11.67 -9.42
CA ALA A 56 8.04 11.28 -8.97
C ALA A 56 7.16 12.50 -8.65
N ARG A 57 5.87 12.42 -9.00
CA ARG A 57 4.92 13.53 -8.86
C ARG A 57 3.75 13.15 -7.95
N GLY A 58 3.32 14.10 -7.12
CA GLY A 58 2.27 13.87 -6.15
C GLY A 58 2.70 12.99 -4.98
N SER A 59 1.93 13.03 -3.90
CA SER A 59 2.29 12.42 -2.62
C SER A 59 2.46 10.89 -2.70
N HIS A 60 1.59 10.21 -3.45
CA HIS A 60 1.59 8.76 -3.57
C HIS A 60 2.84 8.22 -4.27
N GLU A 61 3.22 8.81 -5.41
CA GLU A 61 4.42 8.39 -6.15
C GLU A 61 5.69 8.78 -5.40
N GLN A 62 5.69 9.95 -4.76
CA GLN A 62 6.84 10.40 -3.99
C GLN A 62 7.15 9.44 -2.83
N LEU A 63 6.16 9.00 -2.06
CA LEU A 63 6.40 8.03 -0.99
C LEU A 63 6.97 6.72 -1.53
N ILE A 64 6.39 6.18 -2.60
CA ILE A 64 6.87 4.95 -3.24
C ILE A 64 8.32 5.12 -3.73
N ALA A 65 8.64 6.26 -4.37
CA ALA A 65 9.98 6.56 -4.86
C ALA A 65 11.00 6.66 -3.71
N GLN A 66 10.65 7.34 -2.62
CA GLN A 66 11.50 7.46 -1.45
C GLN A 66 11.76 6.09 -0.80
N LEU A 67 10.72 5.28 -0.65
CA LEU A 67 10.86 3.93 -0.11
C LEU A 67 11.71 3.02 -1.02
N GLY A 68 11.58 3.17 -2.34
CA GLY A 68 12.34 2.41 -3.33
C GLY A 68 13.79 2.87 -3.52
N SER A 69 14.07 4.12 -3.14
CA SER A 69 15.39 4.77 -3.18
C SER A 69 15.81 5.28 -1.79
N PRO A 70 15.91 4.40 -0.78
CA PRO A 70 16.24 4.81 0.57
C PRO A 70 17.69 5.27 0.67
N MET A 71 17.94 6.36 1.41
CA MET A 71 19.29 6.91 1.62
C MET A 71 20.00 6.36 2.86
N ILE A 72 19.38 5.42 3.57
CA ILE A 72 20.05 4.65 4.63
C ILE A 72 21.05 3.66 4.05
N LYS A 73 21.97 3.16 4.88
CA LYS A 73 23.03 2.26 4.44
C LYS A 73 22.44 0.93 3.95
N PRO A 74 22.94 0.34 2.84
CA PRO A 74 22.45 -0.96 2.35
C PRO A 74 22.57 -2.13 3.34
N GLY A 75 23.49 -2.05 4.31
CA GLY A 75 23.63 -3.04 5.37
C GLY A 75 22.62 -2.91 6.51
N ASP A 76 21.84 -1.82 6.54
CA ASP A 76 20.73 -1.64 7.48
C ASP A 76 19.55 -2.53 7.07
N GLU A 77 18.94 -3.24 8.01
CA GLU A 77 17.78 -4.09 7.74
C GLU A 77 16.61 -3.29 7.15
N LYS A 78 16.43 -2.05 7.62
CA LYS A 78 15.39 -1.14 7.12
C LYS A 78 15.57 -0.81 5.65
N TYR A 79 16.78 -0.93 5.09
CA TYR A 79 17.02 -0.69 3.67
C TYR A 79 16.24 -1.70 2.81
N ARG A 80 16.32 -2.99 3.16
CA ARG A 80 15.61 -4.05 2.43
C ARG A 80 14.11 -3.97 2.65
N ILE A 81 13.69 -3.70 3.89
CA ILE A 81 12.27 -3.50 4.24
C ILE A 81 11.68 -2.34 3.42
N SER A 82 12.36 -1.18 3.38
CA SER A 82 11.92 -0.01 2.63
C SER A 82 11.66 -0.33 1.16
N LYS A 83 12.58 -1.05 0.52
CA LYS A 83 12.44 -1.44 -0.90
C LYS A 83 11.32 -2.46 -1.13
N ALA A 84 11.13 -3.40 -0.20
CA ALA A 84 10.02 -4.35 -0.27
C ALA A 84 8.67 -3.62 -0.16
N ILE A 85 8.51 -2.72 0.82
CA ILE A 85 7.31 -1.90 0.98
C ILE A 85 7.05 -1.07 -0.30
N ALA A 86 8.08 -0.49 -0.92
CA ALA A 86 7.92 0.26 -2.17
C ALA A 86 7.32 -0.59 -3.30
N SER A 87 7.79 -1.83 -3.44
CA SER A 87 7.30 -2.78 -4.44
C SER A 87 5.83 -3.14 -4.22
N ASP A 88 5.46 -3.44 -2.97
CA ASP A 88 4.09 -3.80 -2.62
C ASP A 88 3.14 -2.60 -2.78
N LEU A 89 3.59 -1.41 -2.35
CA LEU A 89 2.80 -0.19 -2.45
C LEU A 89 2.60 0.26 -3.91
N ALA A 90 3.55 -0.01 -4.80
CA ALA A 90 3.40 0.23 -6.23
C ALA A 90 2.32 -0.68 -6.85
N GLN A 91 2.30 -1.97 -6.50
CA GLN A 91 1.26 -2.90 -6.93
C GLN A 91 -0.12 -2.48 -6.40
N LEU A 92 -0.21 -2.14 -5.11
CA LEU A 92 -1.45 -1.68 -4.50
C LEU A 92 -1.96 -0.37 -5.10
N ARG A 93 -1.07 0.57 -5.46
CA ARG A 93 -1.45 1.81 -6.14
C ARG A 93 -2.12 1.50 -7.47
N ASN A 94 -1.57 0.58 -8.26
CA ASN A 94 -2.14 0.21 -9.56
C ASN A 94 -3.50 -0.46 -9.40
N ALA A 95 -3.64 -1.39 -8.45
CA ALA A 95 -4.92 -2.02 -8.13
C ALA A 95 -5.97 -0.99 -7.69
N ARG A 96 -5.58 -0.04 -6.84
CA ARG A 96 -6.46 1.05 -6.39
C ARG A 96 -6.83 2.02 -7.51
N VAL A 97 -5.92 2.32 -8.44
CA VAL A 97 -6.24 3.17 -9.59
C VAL A 97 -7.29 2.51 -10.49
N MET A 98 -7.10 1.23 -10.80
CA MET A 98 -8.09 0.43 -11.53
C MET A 98 -9.43 0.41 -10.80
N ALA A 99 -9.42 0.11 -9.50
CA ALA A 99 -10.62 0.01 -8.68
C ALA A 99 -11.40 1.32 -8.54
N ASP A 100 -10.72 2.46 -8.32
CA ASP A 100 -11.40 3.71 -8.01
C ASP A 100 -11.70 4.56 -9.26
N TYR A 101 -10.93 4.43 -10.34
CA TYR A 101 -10.98 5.37 -11.46
C TYR A 101 -11.31 4.71 -12.80
N HIS A 102 -11.01 3.43 -13.00
CA HIS A 102 -11.26 2.74 -14.27
C HIS A 102 -12.55 1.90 -14.17
N LEU A 103 -13.69 2.54 -14.35
CA LEU A 103 -15.01 1.89 -14.25
C LEU A 103 -15.27 0.91 -15.39
N ASP A 104 -14.59 1.06 -16.52
CA ASP A 104 -14.71 0.19 -17.69
C ASP A 104 -13.81 -1.06 -17.59
N GLU A 105 -12.92 -1.14 -16.59
CA GLU A 105 -12.08 -2.31 -16.31
C GLU A 105 -12.72 -3.17 -15.21
N HIS A 106 -12.53 -4.48 -15.23
CA HIS A 106 -13.13 -5.39 -14.25
C HIS A 106 -12.17 -5.69 -13.09
N VAL A 107 -12.63 -5.52 -11.85
CA VAL A 107 -11.90 -5.93 -10.65
C VAL A 107 -12.52 -7.22 -10.10
N ASP A 108 -11.73 -8.29 -10.05
CA ASP A 108 -12.18 -9.60 -9.57
C ASP A 108 -11.73 -9.89 -8.13
N HIS A 109 -12.18 -11.05 -7.64
CA HIS A 109 -11.83 -11.55 -6.31
C HIS A 109 -10.31 -11.78 -6.16
N GLU A 110 -9.62 -12.19 -7.23
CA GLU A 110 -8.18 -12.47 -7.19
C GLU A 110 -7.38 -11.18 -6.92
N LEU A 111 -7.68 -10.11 -7.66
CA LEU A 111 -7.04 -8.80 -7.47
C LEU A 111 -7.35 -8.21 -6.09
N ALA A 112 -8.58 -8.35 -5.60
CA ALA A 112 -8.96 -7.93 -4.26
C ALA A 112 -8.22 -8.73 -3.18
N SER A 113 -8.13 -10.05 -3.32
CA SER A 113 -7.42 -10.93 -2.40
C SER A 113 -5.94 -10.59 -2.32
N LYS A 114 -5.29 -10.46 -3.48
CA LYS A 114 -3.88 -10.05 -3.56
C LYS A 114 -3.65 -8.68 -2.93
N SER A 115 -4.59 -7.75 -3.12
CA SER A 115 -4.49 -6.41 -2.51
C SER A 115 -4.56 -6.48 -0.98
N ALA A 116 -5.47 -7.27 -0.42
CA ALA A 116 -5.54 -7.47 1.03
C ALA A 116 -4.26 -8.12 1.59
N GLU A 117 -3.72 -9.14 0.90
CA GLU A 117 -2.48 -9.82 1.30
C GLU A 117 -1.28 -8.86 1.29
N LEU A 118 -1.08 -8.09 0.21
CA LEU A 118 0.00 -7.11 0.12
C LEU A 118 -0.11 -6.05 1.22
N ALA A 119 -1.32 -5.59 1.54
CA ALA A 119 -1.51 -4.63 2.62
C ALA A 119 -1.13 -5.21 3.99
N LEU A 120 -1.49 -6.46 4.27
CA LEU A 120 -1.05 -7.17 5.48
C LEU A 120 0.47 -7.35 5.54
N ASN A 121 1.12 -7.63 4.41
CA ASN A 121 2.58 -7.75 4.34
C ASN A 121 3.27 -6.41 4.63
N VAL A 122 2.74 -5.31 4.10
CA VAL A 122 3.22 -3.96 4.43
C VAL A 122 3.05 -3.70 5.92
N LEU A 123 1.87 -3.93 6.50
CA LEU A 123 1.63 -3.69 7.93
C LEU A 123 2.64 -4.44 8.81
N LYS A 124 2.80 -5.75 8.59
CA LYS A 124 3.76 -6.61 9.30
C LYS A 124 5.22 -6.13 9.17
N SER A 125 5.56 -5.53 8.03
CA SER A 125 6.92 -5.02 7.77
C SER A 125 7.18 -3.67 8.45
N THR A 126 6.13 -3.00 8.95
CA THR A 126 6.21 -1.65 9.54
C THR A 126 6.06 -1.62 11.06
N THR A 127 5.59 -2.72 11.66
CA THR A 127 5.49 -2.97 13.11
C THR A 127 6.75 -3.64 13.64
#